data_AF-A0A8J9YPI5-F1
#
_entry.id   AF-A0A8J9YPI5-F1
#
_cell.length_a   1.000
_cell.length_b   1.000
_cell.length_c   1.000
_cell.angle_alpha   90.00
_cell.angle_beta   90.00
_cell.angle_gamma   90.00
#
_symmetry.space_group_name_H-M   'P 1'
#
loop_
_entity.id
_entity.type
_entity.pdbx_description
1 polymer ?
#
loop_
_entity_poly.entity_id
_entity_poly.type
_entity_poly.pdbx_seq_one_letter_code
_entity_poly.pdbx_strand_id
1 'polypeptide(L)'
;MDVRQYLSRIGYHGDTSPTLDNLDAIHQAHVLAVPFENLSIHCGEEIILDLQLFYNTIVVKGRGGCCYENNGLLSWLLGQLGFNLKTVKAPVNNTGAHPINVVSIDEERWVVDVGFGCVFRTPIRLAAGHSEHLDVTGTYRLQQEGETWILERKSKTRLNPDANSFGATPGGIQMDNINVEPGEWVVLYKFTLQEHKLQDFSEIPTDIAVPHPYPITTEDIMDVRQYLSRISYHGDTSPTLENLGAIYQAHMLAVPFENLSIHCGEEIILDLQLFYNKIVLKGRGGFCYENNGLFSWLLGQLGFNLKIVKGQVGDTGAHMVNVVSIDGERWVADVGFGCVFRTPIRLAAGQEHPDVTGTYRLQQEGETWIVERKSKTRLDSAVFEATSGGTQKDDIGSGEWAVQYKFTLQEHQLQDFSEVCSWTQRESPFFIGRPWCVRHLADGLITYMGRKLITTRYYETHLTKTTTVLDSDDAILAILWDTFRIKLEKHLTVKG
;
A
#
# COMPACT_ATOMS: atom_id res chain seq x y z
N MET A 1 10.20 -5.72 17.53
CA MET A 1 9.49 -4.47 17.84
C MET A 1 10.40 -3.54 18.64
N ASP A 2 10.45 -2.25 18.30
CA ASP A 2 11.29 -1.21 18.95
C ASP A 2 10.38 -0.19 19.67
N VAL A 3 10.59 -0.05 20.99
CA VAL A 3 9.86 0.91 21.84
C VAL A 3 10.03 2.33 21.33
N ARG A 4 11.24 2.73 20.91
CA ARG A 4 11.51 4.10 20.45
C ARG A 4 10.75 4.43 19.17
N GLN A 5 10.63 3.46 18.27
CA GLN A 5 9.90 3.64 17.02
C GLN A 5 8.40 3.77 17.27
N TYR A 6 7.84 3.01 18.24
CA TYR A 6 6.45 3.21 18.66
C TYR A 6 6.27 4.60 19.26
N LEU A 7 7.08 4.98 20.26
CA LEU A 7 6.98 6.30 20.90
C LEU A 7 7.08 7.43 19.86
N SER A 8 7.97 7.29 18.87
CA SER A 8 8.04 8.20 17.73
C SER A 8 6.79 8.18 16.85
N ARG A 9 6.17 7.02 16.60
CA ARG A 9 4.91 6.90 15.82
C ARG A 9 3.77 7.66 16.46
N ILE A 10 3.71 7.67 17.79
CA ILE A 10 2.68 8.40 18.53
C ILE A 10 3.10 9.85 18.87
N GLY A 11 4.31 10.26 18.49
CA GLY A 11 4.83 11.60 18.78
C GLY A 11 5.17 11.85 20.25
N TYR A 12 5.38 10.79 21.04
CA TYR A 12 5.75 10.89 22.45
C TYR A 12 7.27 10.93 22.63
N HIS A 13 7.77 11.97 23.29
CA HIS A 13 9.19 12.18 23.57
C HIS A 13 9.47 12.44 25.06
N GLY A 14 8.49 12.17 25.93
CA GLY A 14 8.58 12.39 27.37
C GLY A 14 9.31 11.28 28.13
N ASP A 15 9.28 11.38 29.45
CA ASP A 15 9.82 10.36 30.37
C ASP A 15 9.02 9.05 30.24
N THR A 16 9.70 7.91 30.23
CA THR A 16 9.06 6.61 30.10
C THR A 16 8.91 5.86 31.42
N SER A 17 9.19 6.52 32.54
CA SER A 17 9.01 5.95 33.89
C SER A 17 7.54 5.60 34.14
N PRO A 18 7.22 4.51 34.86
CA PRO A 18 5.85 4.02 35.04
C PRO A 18 5.05 4.84 36.07
N THR A 19 4.78 6.10 35.75
CA THR A 19 4.00 7.05 36.55
C THR A 19 2.65 7.33 35.91
N LEU A 20 1.70 7.86 36.68
CA LEU A 20 0.38 8.23 36.17
C LEU A 20 0.47 9.32 35.08
N ASP A 21 1.32 10.32 35.27
CA ASP A 21 1.51 11.41 34.31
C ASP A 21 2.02 10.89 32.96
N ASN A 22 2.96 9.94 32.99
CA ASN A 22 3.49 9.34 31.77
C ASN A 22 2.48 8.39 31.12
N LEU A 23 1.70 7.64 31.91
CA LEU A 23 0.60 6.81 31.40
C LEU A 23 -0.44 7.65 30.66
N ASP A 24 -0.85 8.77 31.27
CA ASP A 24 -1.81 9.71 30.67
C ASP A 24 -1.26 10.31 29.36
N ALA A 25 -0.01 10.77 29.38
CA ALA A 25 0.60 11.38 28.21
C ALA A 25 0.83 10.38 27.05
N ILE A 26 1.22 9.13 27.34
CA ILE A 26 1.35 8.06 26.32
C ILE A 26 -0.02 7.69 25.76
N HIS A 27 -1.03 7.54 26.62
CA HIS A 27 -2.40 7.24 26.20
C HIS A 27 -2.96 8.31 25.27
N GLN A 28 -2.84 9.59 25.66
CA GLN A 28 -3.25 10.73 24.83
C GLN A 28 -2.52 10.75 23.49
N ALA A 29 -1.20 10.57 23.51
CA ALA A 29 -0.37 10.55 22.31
C ALA A 29 -0.84 9.46 21.32
N HIS A 30 -1.15 8.25 21.83
CA HIS A 30 -1.65 7.17 20.99
C HIS A 30 -3.01 7.51 20.37
N VAL A 31 -4.00 7.90 21.17
CA VAL A 31 -5.37 8.22 20.69
C VAL A 31 -5.36 9.34 19.65
N LEU A 32 -4.44 10.31 19.78
CA LEU A 32 -4.32 11.42 18.84
C LEU A 32 -3.57 11.05 17.55
N ALA A 33 -2.67 10.06 17.60
CA ALA A 33 -1.79 9.73 16.48
C ALA A 33 -2.20 8.48 15.69
N VAL A 34 -2.92 7.54 16.31
CA VAL A 34 -3.28 6.24 15.73
C VAL A 34 -4.80 6.16 15.58
N PRO A 35 -5.33 6.18 14.34
CA PRO A 35 -6.76 6.05 14.12
C PRO A 35 -7.29 4.69 14.54
N PHE A 36 -8.49 4.67 15.14
CA PHE A 36 -9.31 3.46 15.20
C PHE A 36 -9.99 3.24 13.83
N GLU A 37 -9.83 2.05 13.25
CA GLU A 37 -10.33 1.71 11.92
C GLU A 37 -10.65 0.21 11.79
N ASN A 38 -11.44 -0.15 10.78
CA ASN A 38 -11.80 -1.53 10.43
C ASN A 38 -11.56 -1.84 8.93
N LEU A 39 -10.72 -1.04 8.28
CA LEU A 39 -10.35 -1.14 6.87
C LEU A 39 -9.73 -2.49 6.55
N SER A 40 -8.90 -3.06 7.43
CA SER A 40 -8.35 -4.41 7.23
C SER A 40 -9.46 -5.45 7.05
N ILE A 41 -10.51 -5.40 7.88
CA ILE A 41 -11.67 -6.29 7.78
C ILE A 41 -12.40 -6.08 6.45
N HIS A 42 -12.64 -4.82 6.05
CA HIS A 42 -13.36 -4.51 4.80
C HIS A 42 -12.52 -4.78 3.54
N CYS A 43 -11.20 -4.78 3.65
CA CYS A 43 -10.28 -5.18 2.60
C CYS A 43 -10.12 -6.71 2.50
N GLY A 44 -10.77 -7.49 3.37
CA GLY A 44 -10.62 -8.95 3.42
C GLY A 44 -9.31 -9.41 4.06
N GLU A 45 -8.60 -8.54 4.76
CA GLU A 45 -7.43 -8.91 5.56
C GLU A 45 -7.92 -9.56 6.87
N GLU A 46 -7.38 -10.74 7.20
CA GLU A 46 -7.64 -11.39 8.47
C GLU A 46 -6.91 -10.66 9.61
N ILE A 47 -7.60 -10.39 10.72
CA ILE A 47 -6.98 -9.89 11.94
C ILE A 47 -6.30 -11.06 12.67
N ILE A 48 -5.03 -11.29 12.35
CA ILE A 48 -4.20 -12.28 13.02
C ILE A 48 -3.72 -11.68 14.34
N LEU A 49 -4.05 -12.33 15.46
CA LEU A 49 -3.71 -11.89 16.82
C LEU A 49 -2.23 -12.08 17.16
N ASP A 50 -1.37 -11.36 16.44
CA ASP A 50 0.09 -11.37 16.55
C ASP A 50 0.63 -9.95 16.77
N LEU A 51 1.39 -9.77 17.85
CA LEU A 51 1.92 -8.45 18.23
C LEU A 51 2.88 -7.87 17.19
N GLN A 52 3.66 -8.70 16.50
CA GLN A 52 4.61 -8.24 15.51
C GLN A 52 3.89 -7.78 14.23
N LEU A 53 2.76 -8.40 13.87
CA LEU A 53 1.87 -7.92 12.81
C LEU A 53 1.20 -6.60 13.20
N PHE A 54 0.67 -6.49 14.42
CA PHE A 54 0.07 -5.24 14.91
C PHE A 54 1.08 -4.10 14.86
N TYR A 55 2.31 -4.35 15.33
CA TYR A 55 3.42 -3.40 15.27
C TYR A 55 3.75 -2.98 13.84
N ASN A 56 3.80 -3.93 12.91
CA ASN A 56 4.09 -3.61 11.52
C ASN A 56 2.98 -2.75 10.90
N THR A 57 1.72 -3.02 11.20
CA THR A 57 0.58 -2.23 10.71
C THR A 57 0.56 -0.82 11.29
N ILE A 58 0.55 -0.69 12.61
CA ILE A 58 0.37 0.60 13.28
C ILE A 58 1.66 1.44 13.26
N VAL A 59 2.81 0.84 13.59
CA VAL A 59 4.08 1.56 13.81
C VAL A 59 4.88 1.69 12.53
N VAL A 60 5.07 0.59 11.78
CA VAL A 60 5.94 0.62 10.59
C VAL A 60 5.23 1.21 9.37
N LYS A 61 4.01 0.74 9.07
CA LYS A 61 3.21 1.23 7.93
C LYS A 61 2.47 2.53 8.24
N GLY A 62 2.37 2.93 9.51
CA GLY A 62 1.70 4.16 9.92
C GLY A 62 0.18 4.12 9.81
N ARG A 63 -0.42 2.92 9.75
CA ARG A 63 -1.89 2.76 9.70
C ARG A 63 -2.53 2.95 11.07
N GLY A 64 -3.86 2.94 11.09
CA GLY A 64 -4.65 2.69 12.29
C GLY A 64 -4.78 1.19 12.57
N GLY A 65 -5.69 0.82 13.45
CA GLY A 65 -6.08 -0.57 13.64
C GLY A 65 -7.45 -0.72 14.31
N CYS A 66 -7.91 -1.95 14.44
CA CYS A 66 -9.10 -2.28 15.23
C CYS A 66 -8.77 -2.35 16.74
N CYS A 67 -9.73 -2.79 17.56
CA CYS A 67 -9.56 -2.84 19.03
C CYS A 67 -8.44 -3.78 19.46
N TYR A 68 -8.32 -4.96 18.83
CA TYR A 68 -7.28 -5.95 19.11
C TYR A 68 -5.88 -5.38 18.88
N GLU A 69 -5.69 -4.74 17.74
CA GLU A 69 -4.40 -4.20 17.32
C GLU A 69 -4.00 -3.03 18.21
N ASN A 70 -4.90 -2.09 18.46
CA ASN A 70 -4.61 -0.92 19.28
C ASN A 70 -4.33 -1.28 20.75
N ASN A 71 -5.26 -1.96 21.42
CA ASN A 71 -5.11 -2.26 22.84
C ASN A 71 -4.07 -3.35 23.08
N GLY A 72 -3.93 -4.33 22.18
CA GLY A 72 -2.89 -5.35 22.26
C GLY A 72 -1.49 -4.76 22.10
N LEU A 73 -1.30 -3.87 21.13
CA LEU A 73 0.00 -3.24 20.88
C LEU A 73 0.35 -2.23 21.98
N LEU A 74 -0.61 -1.44 22.49
CA LEU A 74 -0.39 -0.59 23.67
C LEU A 74 -0.04 -1.42 24.91
N SER A 75 -0.70 -2.56 25.12
CA SER A 75 -0.39 -3.48 26.22
C SER A 75 1.09 -3.90 26.21
N TRP A 76 1.58 -4.30 25.02
CA TRP A 76 3.00 -4.62 24.83
C TRP A 76 3.90 -3.45 25.18
N LEU A 77 3.62 -2.25 24.66
CA LEU A 77 4.42 -1.05 24.93
C LEU A 77 4.50 -0.76 26.43
N LEU A 78 3.35 -0.68 27.12
CA LEU A 78 3.31 -0.38 28.55
C LEU A 78 4.06 -1.42 29.38
N GLY A 79 3.96 -2.70 29.01
CA GLY A 79 4.76 -3.76 29.62
C GLY A 79 6.27 -3.57 29.42
N GLN A 80 6.71 -3.11 28.24
CA GLN A 80 8.13 -2.78 28.00
C GLN A 80 8.61 -1.57 28.80
N LEU A 81 7.72 -0.63 29.11
CA LEU A 81 8.02 0.55 29.93
C LEU A 81 7.97 0.26 31.45
N GLY A 82 7.65 -0.97 31.84
CA GLY A 82 7.64 -1.40 33.24
C GLY A 82 6.35 -1.08 33.99
N PHE A 83 5.26 -0.73 33.30
CA PHE A 83 3.95 -0.64 33.94
C PHE A 83 3.46 -2.02 34.37
N ASN A 84 2.83 -2.09 35.54
CA ASN A 84 2.11 -3.28 35.98
C ASN A 84 0.70 -3.24 35.38
N LEU A 85 0.39 -4.14 34.45
CA LEU A 85 -0.89 -4.13 33.76
C LEU A 85 -1.46 -5.52 33.51
N LYS A 86 -2.76 -5.55 33.24
CA LYS A 86 -3.50 -6.73 32.78
C LYS A 86 -4.38 -6.37 31.59
N THR A 87 -4.46 -7.26 30.62
CA THR A 87 -5.47 -7.16 29.56
C THR A 87 -6.73 -7.92 30.00
N VAL A 88 -7.89 -7.29 29.88
CA VAL A 88 -9.19 -7.86 30.28
C VAL A 88 -10.19 -7.80 29.13
N LYS A 89 -11.21 -8.66 29.18
CA LYS A 89 -12.27 -8.74 28.16
C LYS A 89 -13.45 -7.85 28.55
N ALA A 90 -13.80 -6.92 27.67
CA ALA A 90 -14.84 -5.91 27.89
C ALA A 90 -15.87 -5.87 26.75
N PRO A 91 -16.72 -6.91 26.58
CA PRO A 91 -17.63 -7.00 25.45
C PRO A 91 -18.53 -5.77 25.27
N VAL A 92 -18.69 -5.35 24.02
CA VAL A 92 -19.49 -4.20 23.64
C VAL A 92 -20.87 -4.68 23.20
N ASN A 93 -21.94 -4.09 23.73
CA ASN A 93 -23.32 -4.55 23.49
C ASN A 93 -23.59 -6.04 23.81
N ASN A 94 -22.87 -6.61 24.79
CA ASN A 94 -22.90 -8.05 25.14
C ASN A 94 -22.49 -8.99 23.99
N THR A 95 -21.81 -8.47 22.97
CA THR A 95 -21.32 -9.22 21.80
C THR A 95 -19.85 -8.92 21.54
N GLY A 96 -19.12 -9.89 20.98
CA GLY A 96 -17.72 -9.72 20.60
C GLY A 96 -16.72 -9.74 21.77
N ALA A 97 -15.44 -9.52 21.43
CA ALA A 97 -14.32 -9.59 22.36
C ALA A 97 -13.50 -8.29 22.24
N HIS A 98 -13.83 -7.27 23.03
CA HIS A 98 -13.08 -6.01 23.07
C HIS A 98 -12.02 -6.08 24.19
N PRO A 99 -10.71 -6.16 23.86
CA PRO A 99 -9.67 -6.12 24.87
C PRO A 99 -9.46 -4.69 25.37
N ILE A 100 -9.30 -4.51 26.69
CA ILE A 100 -8.85 -3.24 27.29
C ILE A 100 -7.71 -3.52 28.27
N ASN A 101 -6.91 -2.50 28.59
CA ASN A 101 -5.83 -2.61 29.56
C ASN A 101 -6.25 -2.03 30.92
N VAL A 102 -5.85 -2.68 32.00
CA VAL A 102 -5.97 -2.19 33.37
C VAL A 102 -4.58 -2.05 33.96
N VAL A 103 -4.15 -0.83 34.24
CA VAL A 103 -2.81 -0.50 34.76
C VAL A 103 -2.88 -0.20 36.24
N SER A 104 -1.94 -0.74 37.02
CA SER A 104 -1.82 -0.52 38.46
C SER A 104 -0.63 0.40 38.78
N ILE A 105 -0.88 1.50 39.48
CA ILE A 105 0.13 2.49 39.92
C ILE A 105 -0.21 2.85 41.37
N ASP A 106 0.75 2.69 42.29
CA ASP A 106 0.60 3.05 43.71
C ASP A 106 -0.71 2.53 44.35
N GLU A 107 -0.98 1.23 44.18
CA GLU A 107 -2.20 0.51 44.63
C GLU A 107 -3.52 0.90 43.93
N GLU A 108 -3.51 1.95 43.12
CA GLU A 108 -4.64 2.39 42.30
C GLU A 108 -4.65 1.69 40.95
N ARG A 109 -5.85 1.52 40.38
CA ARG A 109 -6.06 0.87 39.09
C ARG A 109 -6.72 1.82 38.10
N TRP A 110 -6.32 1.73 36.84
CA TRP A 110 -6.74 2.64 35.78
C TRP A 110 -7.13 1.86 34.53
N VAL A 111 -8.30 2.15 33.98
CA VAL A 111 -8.74 1.66 32.66
C VAL A 111 -8.05 2.47 31.58
N VAL A 112 -7.38 1.76 30.69
CA VAL A 112 -6.56 2.30 29.60
C VAL A 112 -7.07 1.64 28.31
N ASP A 113 -7.76 2.42 27.50
CA ASP A 113 -8.42 1.94 26.28
C ASP A 113 -8.20 2.94 25.15
N VAL A 114 -7.43 2.51 24.15
CA VAL A 114 -7.14 3.25 22.94
C VAL A 114 -7.77 2.61 21.69
N GLY A 115 -8.49 1.50 21.89
CA GLY A 115 -9.05 0.65 20.84
C GLY A 115 -10.56 0.76 20.72
N PHE A 116 -11.19 1.78 21.32
CA PHE A 116 -12.64 1.99 21.24
C PHE A 116 -12.91 3.31 20.53
N GLY A 117 -13.56 3.28 19.36
CA GLY A 117 -13.65 4.43 18.43
C GLY A 117 -14.29 5.73 18.95
N CYS A 118 -14.72 5.79 20.21
CA CYS A 118 -15.18 6.98 20.92
C CYS A 118 -14.61 7.09 22.36
N VAL A 119 -13.30 6.86 22.51
CA VAL A 119 -12.60 6.84 23.81
C VAL A 119 -12.48 8.20 24.49
N PHE A 120 -12.43 8.14 25.83
CA PHE A 120 -11.84 9.16 26.68
C PHE A 120 -10.36 9.32 26.32
N ARG A 121 -9.79 10.52 26.45
CA ARG A 121 -8.37 10.76 26.16
C ARG A 121 -7.46 10.48 27.34
N THR A 122 -8.01 10.34 28.53
CA THR A 122 -7.27 10.18 29.78
C THR A 122 -7.69 8.90 30.51
N PRO A 123 -6.75 8.10 31.06
CA PRO A 123 -7.08 6.86 31.78
C PRO A 123 -8.14 7.09 32.87
N ILE A 124 -9.09 6.15 33.00
CA ILE A 124 -10.18 6.27 33.98
C ILE A 124 -9.85 5.46 35.22
N ARG A 125 -9.84 6.09 36.40
CA ARG A 125 -9.60 5.40 37.67
C ARG A 125 -10.71 4.40 38.01
N LEU A 126 -10.32 3.18 38.38
CA LEU A 126 -11.19 2.15 38.96
C LEU A 126 -11.41 2.45 40.44
N ALA A 127 -12.39 3.30 40.74
CA ALA A 127 -12.83 3.59 42.10
C ALA A 127 -14.21 2.97 42.36
N ALA A 128 -14.37 2.28 43.49
CA ALA A 128 -15.67 1.76 43.91
C ALA A 128 -16.58 2.93 44.32
N GLY A 129 -17.58 3.26 43.49
CA GLY A 129 -18.53 4.35 43.72
C GLY A 129 -18.79 5.19 42.46
N HIS A 130 -19.82 6.04 42.50
CA HIS A 130 -20.17 6.92 41.38
C HIS A 130 -19.22 8.12 41.28
N SER A 131 -17.99 7.91 40.80
CA SER A 131 -17.09 9.02 40.45
C SER A 131 -17.22 9.34 38.96
N GLU A 132 -17.65 10.57 38.65
CA GLU A 132 -17.65 11.09 37.29
C GLU A 132 -16.20 11.44 36.88
N HIS A 133 -15.79 10.96 35.70
CA HIS A 133 -14.55 11.30 35.04
C HIS A 133 -14.84 12.28 33.91
N LEU A 134 -14.34 13.51 34.03
CA LEU A 134 -14.52 14.53 33.01
C LEU A 134 -13.37 14.47 32.01
N ASP A 135 -13.70 14.18 30.76
CA ASP A 135 -12.76 14.19 29.63
C ASP A 135 -13.23 15.18 28.56
N VAL A 136 -12.32 15.60 27.69
CA VAL A 136 -12.65 16.48 26.56
C VAL A 136 -13.71 15.87 25.63
N THR A 137 -13.76 14.53 25.53
CA THR A 137 -14.76 13.82 24.70
C THR A 137 -16.10 13.63 25.40
N GLY A 138 -16.18 13.77 26.72
CA GLY A 138 -17.42 13.65 27.49
C GLY A 138 -17.22 13.37 28.97
N THR A 139 -18.34 13.17 29.66
CA THR A 139 -18.34 12.73 31.06
C THR A 139 -18.56 11.21 31.09
N TYR A 140 -17.67 10.51 31.77
CA TYR A 140 -17.67 9.06 31.91
C TYR A 140 -17.86 8.68 33.38
N ARG A 141 -18.30 7.46 33.68
CA ARG A 141 -18.26 6.91 35.04
C ARG A 141 -18.05 5.40 34.98
N LEU A 142 -17.45 4.87 36.04
CA LEU A 142 -17.40 3.43 36.29
C LEU A 142 -18.32 3.08 37.45
N GLN A 143 -19.13 2.05 37.28
CA GLN A 143 -19.91 1.43 38.35
C GLN A 143 -19.43 0.02 38.61
N GLN A 144 -19.56 -0.43 39.86
CA GLN A 144 -19.22 -1.79 40.25
C GLN A 144 -20.47 -2.53 40.73
N GLU A 145 -20.77 -3.67 40.09
CA GLU A 145 -21.84 -4.61 40.44
C GLU A 145 -21.21 -5.98 40.71
N GLY A 146 -20.95 -6.28 41.99
CA GLY A 146 -20.20 -7.48 42.38
C GLY A 146 -18.78 -7.47 41.81
N GLU A 147 -18.46 -8.46 40.97
CA GLU A 147 -17.16 -8.56 40.28
C GLU A 147 -17.13 -7.83 38.92
N THR A 148 -18.29 -7.32 38.47
CA THR A 148 -18.43 -6.67 37.16
C THR A 148 -18.28 -5.15 37.29
N TRP A 149 -17.50 -4.57 36.39
CA TRP A 149 -17.38 -3.13 36.19
C TRP A 149 -18.13 -2.71 34.93
N ILE A 150 -18.83 -1.57 35.01
CA ILE A 150 -19.65 -1.02 33.93
C ILE A 150 -19.12 0.37 33.61
N LEU A 151 -18.63 0.55 32.38
CA LEU A 151 -18.24 1.87 31.89
C LEU A 151 -19.43 2.52 31.19
N GLU A 152 -19.75 3.75 31.58
CA GLU A 152 -20.82 4.54 30.99
C GLU A 152 -20.32 5.93 30.56
N ARG A 153 -21.02 6.51 29.58
CA ARG A 153 -20.84 7.89 29.13
C ARG A 153 -22.16 8.65 29.23
N LYS A 154 -22.11 9.91 29.64
CA LYS A 154 -23.28 10.79 29.72
C LYS A 154 -23.65 11.33 28.32
N SER A 155 -24.90 11.13 27.89
CA SER A 155 -25.40 11.57 26.58
C SER A 155 -25.43 13.11 26.49
N LYS A 156 -24.97 13.66 25.36
CA LYS A 156 -24.90 15.12 25.11
C LYS A 156 -26.04 15.67 24.24
N THR A 157 -26.74 14.85 23.44
CA THR A 157 -27.69 15.32 22.41
C THR A 157 -28.87 14.37 22.21
N ARG A 158 -30.04 14.94 21.86
CA ARG A 158 -31.25 14.21 21.43
C ARG A 158 -31.16 13.99 19.92
N LEU A 159 -31.35 12.77 19.42
CA LEU A 159 -31.43 12.52 17.98
C LEU A 159 -32.82 12.83 17.45
N ASN A 160 -32.87 13.41 16.24
CA ASN A 160 -34.09 13.71 15.51
C ASN A 160 -34.51 12.46 14.69
N PRO A 161 -35.70 11.87 14.93
CA PRO A 161 -36.11 10.62 14.27
C PRO A 161 -36.33 10.73 12.75
N ASP A 162 -36.41 11.94 12.19
CA ASP A 162 -36.74 12.16 10.76
C ASP A 162 -35.54 12.28 9.81
N ALA A 163 -34.32 11.95 10.24
CA ALA A 163 -33.10 12.05 9.41
C ALA A 163 -32.96 10.94 8.32
N ASN A 164 -34.06 10.57 7.66
CA ASN A 164 -34.11 9.60 6.56
C ASN A 164 -33.95 10.22 5.15
N SER A 165 -33.52 11.48 5.02
CA SER A 165 -33.55 12.20 3.73
C SER A 165 -32.27 12.16 2.89
N PHE A 166 -31.25 11.40 3.29
CA PHE A 166 -30.15 11.02 2.41
C PHE A 166 -29.89 9.53 2.66
N GLY A 167 -29.88 8.70 1.61
CA GLY A 167 -29.62 7.25 1.68
C GLY A 167 -28.20 6.86 2.13
N ALA A 168 -27.61 7.64 3.03
CA ALA A 168 -26.43 7.31 3.80
C ALA A 168 -26.91 6.65 5.10
N THR A 169 -26.77 5.33 5.22
CA THR A 169 -26.51 4.71 6.53
C THR A 169 -25.26 5.39 7.11
N PRO A 170 -25.35 6.14 8.23
CA PRO A 170 -24.24 6.97 8.69
C PRO A 170 -23.06 6.10 9.17
N GLY A 171 -21.98 6.08 8.38
CA GLY A 171 -20.70 5.45 8.70
C GLY A 171 -19.79 6.31 9.60
N GLY A 172 -20.37 7.11 10.50
CA GLY A 172 -19.63 7.66 11.63
C GLY A 172 -19.73 6.69 12.79
N ILE A 173 -18.65 6.43 13.52
CA ILE A 173 -18.70 5.68 14.79
C ILE A 173 -19.38 6.58 15.82
N GLN A 174 -20.68 6.78 15.68
CA GLN A 174 -21.51 7.52 16.61
C GLN A 174 -22.39 6.48 17.30
N MET A 175 -21.96 6.07 18.50
CA MET A 175 -22.73 5.16 19.37
C MET A 175 -24.01 5.79 19.91
N ASP A 176 -24.31 7.05 19.55
CA ASP A 176 -25.54 7.73 19.97
C ASP A 176 -26.78 7.20 19.22
N ASN A 177 -26.70 6.18 18.36
CA ASN A 177 -27.87 5.57 17.68
C ASN A 177 -28.89 4.89 18.62
N ILE A 178 -28.79 5.10 19.93
CA ILE A 178 -29.84 4.82 20.89
C ILE A 178 -30.59 6.13 21.12
N ASN A 179 -31.92 6.14 20.94
CA ASN A 179 -32.77 7.29 21.28
C ASN A 179 -32.70 7.58 22.79
N VAL A 180 -31.66 8.27 23.23
CA VAL A 180 -31.37 8.57 24.63
C VAL A 180 -31.52 10.06 24.86
N GLU A 181 -32.28 10.42 25.88
CA GLU A 181 -32.45 11.82 26.27
C GLU A 181 -31.09 12.42 26.73
N PRO A 182 -30.80 13.69 26.43
CA PRO A 182 -29.62 14.37 26.94
C PRO A 182 -29.52 14.25 28.47
N GLY A 183 -28.35 13.89 28.99
CA GLY A 183 -28.09 13.75 30.42
C GLY A 183 -28.24 12.33 30.98
N GLU A 184 -28.82 11.38 30.22
CA GLU A 184 -28.87 9.96 30.58
C GLU A 184 -27.50 9.28 30.39
N TRP A 185 -27.27 8.21 31.15
CA TRP A 185 -26.05 7.42 31.09
C TRP A 185 -26.20 6.26 30.10
N VAL A 186 -25.24 6.14 29.18
CA VAL A 186 -25.18 5.09 28.17
C VAL A 186 -24.05 4.14 28.51
N VAL A 187 -24.37 2.85 28.65
CA VAL A 187 -23.37 1.80 28.87
C VAL A 187 -22.54 1.61 27.59
N LEU A 188 -21.22 1.71 27.72
CA LEU A 188 -20.27 1.45 26.65
C LEU A 188 -19.90 -0.04 26.62
N TYR A 189 -19.42 -0.57 27.75
CA TYR A 189 -19.08 -1.98 27.91
C TYR A 189 -19.03 -2.38 29.38
N LYS A 190 -19.02 -3.70 29.61
CA LYS A 190 -18.89 -4.32 30.94
C LYS A 190 -17.69 -5.26 30.95
N PHE A 191 -16.98 -5.36 32.07
CA PHE A 191 -15.81 -6.22 32.19
C PHE A 191 -15.59 -6.72 33.63
N THR A 192 -14.88 -7.84 33.76
CA THR A 192 -14.31 -8.29 35.04
C THR A 192 -12.81 -8.04 35.04
N LEU A 193 -12.16 -8.17 36.19
CA LEU A 193 -10.69 -8.04 36.30
C LEU A 193 -9.95 -9.36 36.01
N GLN A 194 -10.62 -10.31 35.33
CA GLN A 194 -10.00 -11.53 34.86
C GLN A 194 -8.98 -11.20 33.77
N GLU A 195 -7.76 -11.67 33.97
CA GLU A 195 -6.66 -11.47 33.03
C GLU A 195 -6.76 -12.43 31.85
N HIS A 196 -6.52 -11.91 30.65
CA HIS A 196 -6.55 -12.65 29.39
C HIS A 196 -5.28 -12.40 28.60
N LYS A 197 -4.77 -13.43 27.94
CA LYS A 197 -3.73 -13.33 26.93
C LYS A 197 -4.34 -12.89 25.61
N LEU A 198 -3.52 -12.31 24.74
CA LEU A 198 -3.96 -11.88 23.41
C LEU A 198 -4.63 -13.03 22.62
N GLN A 199 -4.17 -14.28 22.79
CA GLN A 199 -4.73 -15.43 22.10
C GLN A 199 -6.14 -15.82 22.59
N ASP A 200 -6.52 -15.44 23.82
CA ASP A 200 -7.84 -15.74 24.40
C ASP A 200 -8.97 -14.95 23.72
N PHE A 201 -8.62 -14.01 22.84
CA PHE A 201 -9.55 -13.19 22.06
C PHE A 201 -9.86 -13.78 20.67
N SER A 202 -9.30 -14.94 20.33
CA SER A 202 -9.50 -15.62 19.05
C SER A 202 -10.86 -16.32 18.90
N GLU A 203 -11.58 -16.53 20.01
CA GLU A 203 -12.89 -17.19 20.00
C GLU A 203 -13.99 -16.22 19.54
N ILE A 204 -14.40 -16.35 18.28
CA ILE A 204 -15.60 -15.70 17.74
C ILE A 204 -16.83 -16.50 18.21
N PRO A 205 -17.87 -15.88 18.81
CA PRO A 205 -19.13 -16.57 19.08
C PRO A 205 -19.71 -17.15 17.79
N THR A 206 -20.00 -18.46 17.80
CA THR A 206 -20.45 -19.25 16.63
C THR A 206 -21.72 -18.72 15.97
N ASP A 207 -22.45 -17.84 16.64
CA ASP A 207 -23.80 -17.40 16.24
C ASP A 207 -23.80 -16.07 15.45
N ILE A 208 -22.62 -15.47 15.21
CA ILE A 208 -22.44 -14.30 14.32
C ILE A 208 -21.40 -14.62 13.23
N ALA A 209 -21.31 -15.90 12.82
CA ALA A 209 -20.62 -16.28 11.61
C ALA A 209 -21.50 -15.89 10.40
N VAL A 210 -21.27 -14.71 9.82
CA VAL A 210 -21.62 -14.54 8.41
C VAL A 210 -20.73 -15.52 7.65
N PRO A 211 -21.27 -16.53 6.95
CA PRO A 211 -20.44 -17.56 6.36
C PRO A 211 -19.51 -16.94 5.32
N HIS A 212 -18.20 -16.98 5.60
CA HIS A 212 -17.19 -16.77 4.57
C HIS A 212 -17.19 -18.01 3.66
N PRO A 213 -17.44 -17.88 2.34
CA PRO A 213 -17.71 -19.05 1.49
C PRO A 213 -16.50 -19.92 1.17
N TYR A 214 -15.30 -19.62 1.68
CA TYR A 214 -14.11 -20.42 1.40
C TYR A 214 -13.19 -20.50 2.63
N PRO A 215 -12.76 -21.72 3.04
CA PRO A 215 -11.71 -21.87 4.05
C PRO A 215 -10.37 -21.43 3.48
N ILE A 216 -9.69 -20.52 4.17
CA ILE A 216 -8.35 -20.05 3.82
C ILE A 216 -7.35 -21.05 4.40
N THR A 217 -6.67 -21.80 3.53
CA THR A 217 -5.40 -22.44 3.86
C THR A 217 -4.27 -21.42 3.68
N THR A 218 -3.10 -21.67 4.26
CA THR A 218 -1.88 -20.81 4.29
C THR A 218 -1.27 -20.45 2.92
N GLU A 219 -2.06 -20.37 1.84
CA GLU A 219 -1.61 -20.12 0.46
C GLU A 219 -1.93 -18.72 -0.11
N ASP A 220 -2.77 -17.88 0.51
CA ASP A 220 -3.11 -16.56 -0.09
C ASP A 220 -2.40 -15.37 0.59
N ILE A 221 -1.10 -15.21 0.31
CA ILE A 221 -0.32 -14.02 0.73
C ILE A 221 -0.40 -12.88 -0.31
N MET A 222 -1.00 -13.12 -1.48
CA MET A 222 -1.13 -12.14 -2.57
C MET A 222 -2.59 -12.05 -3.03
N ASP A 223 -3.20 -10.89 -2.80
CA ASP A 223 -4.60 -10.60 -3.17
C ASP A 223 -4.68 -9.73 -4.43
N VAL A 224 -5.45 -10.22 -5.42
CA VAL A 224 -5.79 -9.51 -6.67
C VAL A 224 -6.41 -8.14 -6.38
N ARG A 225 -7.29 -8.02 -5.38
CA ARG A 225 -8.01 -6.78 -5.07
C ARG A 225 -7.06 -5.68 -4.65
N GLN A 226 -6.04 -6.00 -3.85
CA GLN A 226 -5.04 -5.02 -3.44
C GLN A 226 -4.16 -4.59 -4.62
N TYR A 227 -3.85 -5.50 -5.55
CA TYR A 227 -3.17 -5.12 -6.79
C TYR A 227 -4.03 -4.15 -7.60
N LEU A 228 -5.30 -4.49 -7.84
CA LEU A 228 -6.23 -3.62 -8.58
C LEU A 228 -6.38 -2.26 -7.90
N SER A 229 -6.44 -2.22 -6.57
CA SER A 229 -6.42 -0.98 -5.79
C SER A 229 -5.11 -0.20 -5.96
N ARG A 230 -3.96 -0.87 -5.98
CA ARG A 230 -2.65 -0.24 -6.20
C ARG A 230 -2.58 0.49 -7.54
N ILE A 231 -3.25 -0.04 -8.56
CA ILE A 231 -3.34 0.59 -9.89
C ILE A 231 -4.58 1.47 -10.06
N SER A 232 -5.39 1.63 -9.02
CA SER A 232 -6.64 2.39 -9.03
C SER A 232 -7.64 1.92 -10.09
N TYR A 233 -7.71 0.60 -10.30
CA TYR A 233 -8.64 -0.03 -11.22
C TYR A 233 -9.84 -0.62 -10.45
N HIS A 234 -11.05 -0.21 -10.85
CA HIS A 234 -12.32 -0.63 -10.25
C HIS A 234 -13.32 -1.15 -11.30
N GLY A 235 -12.84 -1.42 -12.51
CA GLY A 235 -13.67 -1.90 -13.64
C GLY A 235 -13.88 -3.42 -13.62
N ASP A 236 -14.52 -3.92 -14.68
CA ASP A 236 -14.73 -5.35 -14.91
C ASP A 236 -13.40 -6.08 -15.13
N THR A 237 -13.24 -7.24 -14.50
CA THR A 237 -12.01 -8.03 -14.57
C THR A 237 -12.14 -9.26 -15.47
N SER A 238 -13.25 -9.40 -16.19
CA SER A 238 -13.46 -10.48 -17.16
C SER A 238 -12.34 -10.49 -18.22
N PRO A 239 -11.87 -11.65 -18.69
CA PRO A 239 -10.69 -11.76 -19.55
C PRO A 239 -10.99 -11.37 -21.02
N THR A 240 -11.34 -10.11 -21.24
CA THR A 240 -11.64 -9.51 -22.55
C THR A 240 -10.51 -8.58 -22.98
N LEU A 241 -10.43 -8.27 -24.27
CA LEU A 241 -9.44 -7.31 -24.78
C LEU A 241 -9.63 -5.91 -24.20
N GLU A 242 -10.87 -5.48 -24.01
CA GLU A 242 -11.21 -4.19 -23.43
C GLU A 242 -10.67 -4.08 -21.99
N ASN A 243 -10.94 -5.10 -21.17
CA ASN A 243 -10.48 -5.14 -19.78
C ASN A 243 -8.95 -5.29 -19.69
N LEU A 244 -8.33 -6.10 -20.58
CA LEU A 244 -6.86 -6.17 -20.68
C LEU A 244 -6.28 -4.78 -20.94
N GLY A 245 -6.84 -4.04 -21.90
CA GLY A 245 -6.40 -2.68 -22.24
C GLY A 245 -6.53 -1.72 -21.06
N ALA A 246 -7.67 -1.75 -20.35
CA ALA A 246 -7.93 -0.86 -19.23
C ALA A 246 -7.04 -1.18 -18.01
N ILE A 247 -6.86 -2.44 -17.66
CA ILE A 247 -5.97 -2.90 -16.56
C ILE A 247 -4.51 -2.57 -16.88
N TYR A 248 -4.09 -2.83 -18.12
CA TYR A 248 -2.74 -2.51 -18.59
C TYR A 248 -2.45 -1.01 -18.49
N GLN A 249 -3.36 -0.16 -18.98
CA GLN A 249 -3.20 1.28 -18.93
C GLN A 249 -3.18 1.81 -17.48
N ALA A 250 -4.04 1.28 -16.61
CA ALA A 250 -4.06 1.61 -15.19
C ALA A 250 -2.71 1.28 -14.53
N HIS A 251 -2.14 0.10 -14.80
CA HIS A 251 -0.81 -0.27 -14.32
C HIS A 251 0.26 0.72 -14.80
N MET A 252 0.31 1.02 -16.10
CA MET A 252 1.32 1.90 -16.69
C MET A 252 1.34 3.31 -16.06
N LEU A 253 0.17 3.82 -15.68
CA LEU A 253 0.03 5.15 -15.06
C LEU A 253 0.37 5.14 -13.56
N ALA A 254 0.23 4.00 -12.89
CA ALA A 254 0.31 3.88 -11.44
C ALA A 254 1.64 3.29 -10.93
N VAL A 255 2.22 2.33 -11.63
CA VAL A 255 3.41 1.58 -11.19
C VAL A 255 4.64 2.06 -11.98
N PRO A 256 5.62 2.68 -11.31
CA PRO A 256 6.82 3.13 -11.99
C PRO A 256 7.72 1.98 -12.48
N PHE A 257 8.47 2.24 -13.54
CA PHE A 257 9.64 1.46 -13.92
C PHE A 257 10.87 2.06 -13.25
N GLU A 258 11.56 1.31 -12.40
CA GLU A 258 12.62 1.85 -11.54
C GLU A 258 13.73 0.84 -11.21
N ASN A 259 14.92 1.33 -10.87
CA ASN A 259 16.07 0.52 -10.45
C ASN A 259 16.59 0.89 -9.05
N LEU A 260 15.80 1.61 -8.24
CA LEU A 260 16.22 2.22 -6.98
C LEU A 260 16.68 1.18 -5.96
N SER A 261 16.12 -0.03 -5.97
CA SER A 261 16.57 -1.12 -5.09
C SER A 261 18.06 -1.42 -5.24
N ILE A 262 18.61 -1.38 -6.46
CA ILE A 262 20.04 -1.57 -6.73
C ILE A 262 20.87 -0.48 -6.03
N HIS A 263 20.41 0.77 -6.09
CA HIS A 263 21.09 1.93 -5.52
C HIS A 263 20.86 2.08 -4.00
N CYS A 264 19.93 1.31 -3.45
CA CYS A 264 19.66 1.16 -2.02
C CYS A 264 20.36 -0.07 -1.40
N GLY A 265 21.11 -0.85 -2.19
CA GLY A 265 21.72 -2.10 -1.71
C GLY A 265 20.70 -3.18 -1.36
N GLU A 266 19.56 -3.19 -2.05
CA GLU A 266 18.52 -4.22 -1.96
C GLU A 266 18.72 -5.22 -3.11
N GLU A 267 18.88 -6.50 -2.76
CA GLU A 267 18.94 -7.56 -3.76
C GLU A 267 17.54 -7.83 -4.33
N ILE A 268 17.46 -7.91 -5.66
CA ILE A 268 16.25 -8.27 -6.38
C ILE A 268 16.24 -9.78 -6.59
N ILE A 269 15.35 -10.45 -5.86
CA ILE A 269 15.14 -11.89 -5.91
C ILE A 269 13.88 -12.16 -6.73
N LEU A 270 13.95 -13.06 -7.71
CA LEU A 270 12.83 -13.39 -8.61
C LEU A 270 11.75 -14.22 -7.91
N ASP A 271 10.99 -13.56 -7.05
CA ASP A 271 9.95 -14.12 -6.20
C ASP A 271 8.70 -13.22 -6.24
N LEU A 272 7.56 -13.81 -6.63
CA LEU A 272 6.32 -13.07 -6.82
C LEU A 272 5.82 -12.41 -5.52
N GLN A 273 6.04 -13.03 -4.36
CA GLN A 273 5.60 -12.50 -3.08
C GLN A 273 6.46 -11.30 -2.66
N LEU A 274 7.77 -11.35 -2.92
CA LEU A 274 8.65 -10.20 -2.73
C LEU A 274 8.29 -9.05 -3.68
N PHE A 275 7.97 -9.35 -4.94
CA PHE A 275 7.49 -8.35 -5.90
C PHE A 275 6.17 -7.74 -5.46
N TYR A 276 5.21 -8.56 -5.00
CA TYR A 276 3.92 -8.12 -4.51
C TYR A 276 4.06 -7.19 -3.32
N ASN A 277 4.85 -7.59 -2.31
CA ASN A 277 5.11 -6.74 -1.14
C ASN A 277 5.74 -5.40 -1.54
N LYS A 278 6.70 -5.41 -2.47
CA LYS A 278 7.35 -4.19 -2.95
C LYS A 278 6.38 -3.30 -3.73
N ILE A 279 5.79 -3.82 -4.80
CA ILE A 279 5.02 -3.04 -5.77
C ILE A 279 3.62 -2.69 -5.23
N VAL A 280 2.92 -3.66 -4.66
CA VAL A 280 1.53 -3.53 -4.20
C VAL A 280 1.49 -2.94 -2.80
N LEU A 281 2.10 -3.61 -1.81
CA LEU A 281 1.96 -3.21 -0.40
C LEU A 281 2.77 -1.96 -0.05
N LYS A 282 3.99 -1.82 -0.60
CA LYS A 282 4.87 -0.67 -0.33
C LYS A 282 4.78 0.44 -1.39
N GLY A 283 3.93 0.28 -2.40
CA GLY A 283 3.71 1.29 -3.42
C GLY A 283 4.90 1.57 -4.35
N ARG A 284 5.93 0.71 -4.36
CA ARG A 284 7.12 0.87 -5.20
C ARG A 284 6.84 0.52 -6.66
N GLY A 285 7.87 0.62 -7.49
CA GLY A 285 7.91 0.06 -8.83
C GLY A 285 8.88 -1.12 -8.89
N GLY A 286 9.37 -1.42 -10.09
CA GLY A 286 10.48 -2.33 -10.31
C GLY A 286 10.98 -2.25 -11.74
N PHE A 287 11.99 -3.05 -12.07
CA PHE A 287 12.41 -3.23 -13.47
C PHE A 287 11.63 -4.36 -14.16
N CYS A 288 12.07 -4.79 -15.35
CA CYS A 288 11.26 -5.62 -16.25
C CYS A 288 10.77 -6.93 -15.62
N TYR A 289 11.62 -7.64 -14.88
CA TYR A 289 11.25 -8.92 -14.26
C TYR A 289 10.22 -8.74 -13.14
N GLU A 290 10.32 -7.68 -12.35
CA GLU A 290 9.40 -7.40 -11.24
C GLU A 290 8.03 -6.97 -11.77
N ASN A 291 8.01 -5.99 -12.69
CA ASN A 291 6.79 -5.46 -13.26
C ASN A 291 6.07 -6.49 -14.13
N ASN A 292 6.74 -7.07 -15.13
CA ASN A 292 6.10 -8.06 -16.01
C ASN A 292 5.84 -9.39 -15.30
N GLY A 293 6.67 -9.79 -14.33
CA GLY A 293 6.44 -10.96 -13.48
C GLY A 293 5.15 -10.85 -12.68
N LEU A 294 5.01 -9.76 -11.92
CA LEU A 294 3.82 -9.57 -11.10
C LEU A 294 2.57 -9.27 -11.93
N PHE A 295 2.71 -8.58 -13.06
CA PHE A 295 1.60 -8.38 -13.99
C PHE A 295 1.15 -9.68 -14.66
N SER A 296 2.10 -10.57 -15.00
CA SER A 296 1.78 -11.92 -15.49
C SER A 296 0.97 -12.72 -14.47
N TRP A 297 1.37 -12.65 -13.19
CA TRP A 297 0.61 -13.26 -12.10
C TRP A 297 -0.83 -12.70 -12.03
N LEU A 298 -0.99 -11.37 -12.03
CA LEU A 298 -2.31 -10.74 -12.01
C LEU A 298 -3.18 -11.24 -13.16
N LEU A 299 -2.68 -11.17 -14.39
CA LEU A 299 -3.45 -11.59 -15.57
C LEU A 299 -3.86 -13.06 -15.49
N GLY A 300 -2.97 -13.94 -15.01
CA GLY A 300 -3.29 -15.33 -14.76
C GLY A 300 -4.41 -15.51 -13.73
N GLN A 301 -4.39 -14.76 -12.63
CA GLN A 301 -5.45 -14.78 -11.61
C GLN A 301 -6.80 -14.27 -12.15
N LEU A 302 -6.78 -13.35 -13.12
CA LEU A 302 -7.98 -12.85 -13.79
C LEU A 302 -8.47 -13.78 -14.92
N GLY A 303 -7.83 -14.93 -15.12
CA GLY A 303 -8.25 -15.93 -16.10
C GLY A 303 -7.80 -15.64 -17.53
N PHE A 304 -6.87 -14.69 -17.75
CA PHE A 304 -6.26 -14.53 -19.06
C PHE A 304 -5.33 -15.71 -19.36
N ASN A 305 -5.36 -16.18 -20.60
CA ASN A 305 -4.37 -17.13 -21.10
C ASN A 305 -3.16 -16.34 -21.60
N LEU A 306 -1.99 -16.56 -21.00
CA LEU A 306 -0.77 -15.84 -21.37
C LEU A 306 0.47 -16.70 -21.22
N LYS A 307 1.54 -16.25 -21.85
CA LYS A 307 2.89 -16.77 -21.64
C LYS A 307 3.89 -15.65 -21.45
N ILE A 308 4.92 -15.96 -20.68
CA ILE A 308 6.11 -15.11 -20.52
C ILE A 308 7.08 -15.48 -21.64
N VAL A 309 7.62 -14.49 -22.33
CA VAL A 309 8.64 -14.66 -23.38
C VAL A 309 9.87 -13.82 -23.07
N LYS A 310 11.02 -14.25 -23.60
CA LYS A 310 12.30 -13.56 -23.45
C LYS A 310 12.53 -12.61 -24.61
N GLY A 311 12.74 -11.34 -24.28
CA GLY A 311 13.15 -10.29 -25.20
C GLY A 311 14.63 -9.94 -25.10
N GLN A 312 15.14 -9.29 -26.14
CA GLN A 312 16.50 -8.79 -26.28
C GLN A 312 16.47 -7.30 -26.64
N VAL A 313 17.16 -6.47 -25.85
CA VAL A 313 17.31 -5.02 -26.01
C VAL A 313 18.74 -4.70 -26.42
N GLY A 314 18.92 -4.16 -27.63
CA GLY A 314 20.25 -4.02 -28.22
C GLY A 314 20.95 -5.37 -28.33
N ASP A 315 22.27 -5.39 -28.16
CA ASP A 315 23.05 -6.62 -28.36
C ASP A 315 23.05 -7.53 -27.11
N THR A 316 22.95 -6.96 -25.91
CA THR A 316 23.23 -7.69 -24.65
C THR A 316 22.13 -7.58 -23.58
N GLY A 317 21.14 -6.70 -23.75
CA GLY A 317 20.08 -6.52 -22.75
C GLY A 317 19.05 -7.64 -22.83
N ALA A 318 18.72 -8.27 -21.70
CA ALA A 318 17.56 -9.16 -21.61
C ALA A 318 16.33 -8.39 -21.14
N HIS A 319 15.16 -8.84 -21.61
CA HIS A 319 13.87 -8.29 -21.28
C HIS A 319 12.85 -9.41 -21.08
N MET A 320 11.85 -9.18 -20.25
CA MET A 320 10.74 -10.11 -20.02
C MET A 320 9.47 -9.47 -20.60
N VAL A 321 8.67 -10.21 -21.35
CA VAL A 321 7.47 -9.69 -22.02
C VAL A 321 6.32 -10.68 -21.85
N ASN A 322 5.08 -10.20 -21.70
CA ASN A 322 3.90 -11.05 -21.67
C ASN A 322 3.21 -11.08 -23.03
N VAL A 323 2.81 -12.27 -23.48
CA VAL A 323 1.99 -12.48 -24.69
C VAL A 323 0.68 -13.13 -24.28
N VAL A 324 -0.42 -12.39 -24.41
CA VAL A 324 -1.78 -12.77 -23.99
C VAL A 324 -2.57 -13.28 -25.19
N SER A 325 -3.31 -14.37 -25.03
CA SER A 325 -4.19 -14.94 -26.05
C SER A 325 -5.67 -14.67 -25.69
N ILE A 326 -6.40 -14.02 -26.59
CA ILE A 326 -7.82 -13.67 -26.43
C ILE A 326 -8.51 -13.97 -27.76
N ASP A 327 -9.57 -14.79 -27.74
CA ASP A 327 -10.38 -15.13 -28.92
C ASP A 327 -9.59 -15.60 -30.16
N GLY A 328 -8.51 -16.35 -29.92
CA GLY A 328 -7.62 -16.87 -30.97
C GLY A 328 -6.55 -15.89 -31.45
N GLU A 329 -6.58 -14.65 -30.98
CA GLU A 329 -5.60 -13.60 -31.28
C GLU A 329 -4.56 -13.48 -30.17
N ARG A 330 -3.35 -13.02 -30.53
CA ARG A 330 -2.25 -12.81 -29.58
C ARG A 330 -1.93 -11.33 -29.46
N TRP A 331 -1.65 -10.89 -28.25
CA TRP A 331 -1.40 -9.50 -27.89
C TRP A 331 -0.14 -9.40 -27.04
N VAL A 332 0.73 -8.44 -27.35
CA VAL A 332 1.91 -8.14 -26.55
C VAL A 332 1.50 -7.14 -25.47
N ALA A 333 1.70 -7.53 -24.21
CA ALA A 333 1.45 -6.69 -23.04
C ALA A 333 2.75 -6.57 -22.23
N ASP A 334 3.36 -5.39 -22.28
CA ASP A 334 4.66 -5.13 -21.64
C ASP A 334 4.58 -3.90 -20.72
N VAL A 335 4.53 -4.12 -19.40
CA VAL A 335 4.53 -3.05 -18.39
C VAL A 335 5.91 -2.78 -17.80
N GLY A 336 6.96 -3.38 -18.36
CA GLY A 336 8.29 -3.47 -17.76
C GLY A 336 9.43 -2.88 -18.59
N PHE A 337 9.16 -2.21 -19.72
CA PHE A 337 10.23 -1.64 -20.57
C PHE A 337 10.61 -0.20 -20.21
N GLY A 338 9.79 0.49 -19.40
CA GLY A 338 9.93 1.91 -19.13
C GLY A 338 9.08 2.75 -20.07
N CYS A 339 9.58 3.08 -21.26
CA CYS A 339 8.82 3.86 -22.26
C CYS A 339 8.39 2.99 -23.44
N VAL A 340 7.15 2.51 -23.42
CA VAL A 340 6.58 1.60 -24.42
C VAL A 340 5.11 1.95 -24.67
N PHE A 341 4.48 1.31 -25.65
CA PHE A 341 3.06 1.46 -25.96
C PHE A 341 2.21 1.34 -24.70
N ARG A 342 1.14 2.15 -24.57
CA ARG A 342 0.28 2.18 -23.37
C ARG A 342 -1.03 1.41 -23.53
N THR A 343 -1.14 0.64 -24.61
CA THR A 343 -2.21 -0.33 -24.85
C THR A 343 -1.58 -1.60 -25.41
N PRO A 344 -2.14 -2.80 -25.12
CA PRO A 344 -1.65 -4.04 -25.71
C PRO A 344 -1.67 -3.95 -27.24
N ILE A 345 -0.57 -4.32 -27.89
CA ILE A 345 -0.48 -4.31 -29.35
C ILE A 345 -0.68 -5.72 -29.90
N ARG A 346 -1.38 -5.84 -31.03
CA ARG A 346 -1.68 -7.15 -31.63
C ARG A 346 -0.40 -7.72 -32.21
N LEU A 347 -0.19 -9.03 -32.02
CA LEU A 347 0.93 -9.76 -32.61
C LEU A 347 0.68 -10.01 -34.11
N ALA A 348 0.69 -8.94 -34.89
CA ALA A 348 0.46 -8.94 -36.33
C ALA A 348 1.52 -8.08 -37.04
N ALA A 349 2.21 -8.69 -38.00
CA ALA A 349 3.32 -8.03 -38.69
C ALA A 349 2.83 -6.82 -39.52
N GLY A 350 3.53 -5.69 -39.38
CA GLY A 350 3.28 -4.45 -40.12
C GLY A 350 2.10 -3.63 -39.61
N GLN A 351 1.29 -4.13 -38.66
CA GLN A 351 0.16 -3.37 -38.13
C GLN A 351 0.66 -2.19 -37.28
N GLU A 352 0.19 -0.99 -37.61
CA GLU A 352 0.52 0.23 -36.85
C GLU A 352 -0.45 0.44 -35.68
N HIS A 353 0.10 0.77 -34.52
CA HIS A 353 -0.59 1.03 -33.26
C HIS A 353 -0.21 2.44 -32.76
N PRO A 354 -1.04 3.47 -33.00
CA PRO A 354 -0.79 4.80 -32.49
C PRO A 354 -0.90 4.89 -30.96
N ASP A 355 0.08 5.55 -30.32
CA ASP A 355 0.08 5.89 -28.89
C ASP A 355 0.51 7.36 -28.70
N VAL A 356 0.29 7.97 -27.53
CA VAL A 356 0.75 9.35 -27.29
C VAL A 356 2.26 9.48 -27.47
N THR A 357 3.01 8.44 -27.08
CA THR A 357 4.47 8.48 -27.15
C THR A 357 4.96 8.26 -28.57
N GLY A 358 4.23 7.59 -29.46
CA GLY A 358 4.69 7.29 -30.81
C GLY A 358 3.77 6.30 -31.49
N THR A 359 4.04 5.97 -32.75
CA THR A 359 3.38 4.84 -33.42
C THR A 359 4.25 3.61 -33.25
N TYR A 360 3.66 2.50 -32.82
CA TYR A 360 4.34 1.22 -32.66
C TYR A 360 3.93 0.23 -33.74
N ARG A 361 4.80 -0.71 -34.07
CA ARG A 361 4.45 -1.87 -34.90
C ARG A 361 5.30 -3.08 -34.53
N LEU A 362 4.86 -4.25 -34.95
CA LEU A 362 5.66 -5.46 -34.92
C LEU A 362 6.10 -5.82 -36.33
N GLN A 363 7.36 -6.23 -36.49
CA GLN A 363 7.87 -6.91 -37.69
C GLN A 363 8.18 -8.36 -37.35
N GLN A 364 8.09 -9.25 -38.35
CA GLN A 364 8.41 -10.65 -38.18
C GLN A 364 9.55 -11.05 -39.12
N GLU A 365 10.64 -11.58 -38.55
CA GLU A 365 11.80 -12.11 -39.25
C GLU A 365 12.01 -13.56 -38.81
N GLY A 366 11.52 -14.52 -39.61
CA GLY A 366 11.48 -15.92 -39.22
C GLY A 366 10.65 -16.14 -37.95
N GLU A 367 11.28 -16.67 -36.90
CA GLU A 367 10.66 -16.88 -35.58
C GLU A 367 10.75 -15.65 -34.66
N THR A 368 11.51 -14.63 -35.07
CA THR A 368 11.75 -13.43 -34.27
C THR A 368 10.73 -12.35 -34.57
N TRP A 369 10.14 -11.79 -33.53
CA TRP A 369 9.31 -10.60 -33.57
C TRP A 369 10.12 -9.39 -33.12
N ILE A 370 9.98 -8.28 -33.83
CA ILE A 370 10.72 -7.05 -33.60
C ILE A 370 9.71 -5.94 -33.28
N VAL A 371 9.79 -5.38 -32.08
CA VAL A 371 8.99 -4.22 -31.70
C VAL A 371 9.72 -2.96 -32.17
N GLU A 372 9.04 -2.16 -32.97
CA GLU A 372 9.55 -0.89 -33.47
C GLU A 372 8.64 0.25 -33.04
N ARG A 373 9.24 1.41 -32.82
CA ARG A 373 8.54 2.68 -32.58
C ARG A 373 8.99 3.70 -33.61
N LYS A 374 8.06 4.54 -34.04
CA LYS A 374 8.31 5.75 -34.82
C LYS A 374 7.74 6.93 -34.05
N SER A 375 8.60 7.85 -33.62
CA SER A 375 8.17 9.10 -32.99
C SER A 375 7.20 9.87 -33.90
N LYS A 376 6.17 10.47 -33.30
CA LYS A 376 5.21 11.33 -34.02
C LYS A 376 5.80 12.69 -34.40
N THR A 377 6.90 13.08 -33.77
CA THR A 377 7.34 14.47 -33.75
C THR A 377 8.85 14.59 -33.65
N ARG A 378 9.40 15.74 -34.07
CA ARG A 378 10.79 16.11 -33.86
C ARG A 378 10.89 16.95 -32.59
N LEU A 379 11.81 16.61 -31.68
CA LEU A 379 12.16 17.48 -30.55
C LEU A 379 12.55 18.87 -31.10
N ASP A 380 11.92 19.94 -30.59
CA ASP A 380 12.30 21.31 -30.97
C ASP A 380 13.75 21.57 -30.53
N SER A 381 14.64 21.78 -31.51
CA SER A 381 16.09 21.86 -31.33
C SER A 381 16.55 23.01 -30.42
N ALA A 382 15.68 23.98 -30.11
CA ALA A 382 16.01 25.13 -29.28
C ALA A 382 16.16 24.83 -27.77
N VAL A 383 15.80 23.62 -27.30
CA VAL A 383 15.80 23.25 -25.86
C VAL A 383 16.89 22.21 -25.53
N PHE A 384 17.89 22.05 -26.39
CA PHE A 384 18.81 20.92 -26.32
C PHE A 384 19.94 21.08 -25.28
N GLU A 385 19.72 20.53 -24.09
CA GLU A 385 20.76 19.77 -23.40
C GLU A 385 20.46 18.28 -23.60
N ALA A 386 21.11 17.62 -24.58
CA ALA A 386 21.15 16.15 -24.58
C ALA A 386 21.86 15.68 -23.32
N THR A 387 21.05 15.41 -22.31
CA THR A 387 21.50 14.72 -21.13
C THR A 387 20.70 13.43 -21.02
N SER A 388 21.46 12.35 -20.91
CA SER A 388 21.02 10.97 -20.80
C SER A 388 19.81 10.84 -19.86
N GLY A 389 18.71 10.26 -20.35
CA GLY A 389 17.49 9.98 -19.59
C GLY A 389 16.20 10.57 -20.18
N GLY A 390 15.11 9.79 -20.11
CA GLY A 390 13.74 10.24 -20.38
C GLY A 390 13.38 10.59 -21.83
N THR A 391 14.24 10.26 -22.80
CA THR A 391 14.05 10.54 -24.23
C THR A 391 14.40 9.30 -25.04
N GLN A 392 13.53 8.90 -25.96
CA GLN A 392 13.81 7.80 -26.86
C GLN A 392 14.75 8.24 -27.98
N LYS A 393 15.53 7.31 -28.54
CA LYS A 393 16.55 7.65 -29.56
C LYS A 393 15.94 8.32 -30.79
N ASP A 394 14.75 7.90 -31.20
CA ASP A 394 14.01 8.42 -32.35
C ASP A 394 13.29 9.76 -32.08
N ASP A 395 13.24 10.24 -30.83
CA ASP A 395 12.68 11.57 -30.53
C ASP A 395 13.59 12.71 -31.06
N ILE A 396 14.90 12.45 -31.23
CA ILE A 396 15.93 13.44 -31.59
C ILE A 396 16.08 13.59 -33.13
N GLY A 397 15.47 12.69 -33.90
CA GLY A 397 15.36 12.84 -35.35
C GLY A 397 15.51 11.53 -36.10
N SER A 398 14.38 10.99 -36.53
CA SER A 398 14.15 10.48 -37.88
C SER A 398 12.68 10.07 -37.92
N GLY A 399 11.95 10.34 -39.01
CA GLY A 399 10.62 9.75 -39.23
C GLY A 399 10.68 8.24 -39.50
N GLU A 400 11.73 7.58 -39.01
CA GLU A 400 12.06 6.19 -39.25
C GLU A 400 11.66 5.35 -38.03
N TRP A 401 11.59 4.05 -38.27
CA TRP A 401 11.29 3.07 -37.26
C TRP A 401 12.55 2.71 -36.48
N ALA A 402 12.52 2.91 -35.16
CA ALA A 402 13.56 2.52 -34.24
C ALA A 402 13.17 1.22 -33.52
N VAL A 403 14.08 0.24 -33.59
CA VAL A 403 13.94 -1.03 -32.86
C VAL A 403 14.01 -0.77 -31.35
N GLN A 404 13.00 -1.28 -30.64
CA GLN A 404 12.93 -1.25 -29.18
C GLN A 404 13.55 -2.53 -28.61
N TYR A 405 12.99 -3.68 -28.99
CA TYR A 405 13.47 -5.00 -28.61
C TYR A 405 12.98 -6.08 -29.57
N LYS A 406 13.60 -7.26 -29.49
CA LYS A 406 13.26 -8.44 -30.27
C LYS A 406 12.91 -9.60 -29.35
N PHE A 407 12.01 -10.50 -29.73
CA PHE A 407 11.66 -11.68 -28.93
C PHE A 407 11.22 -12.85 -29.82
N THR A 408 11.30 -14.07 -29.31
CA THR A 408 10.65 -15.24 -29.92
C THR A 408 9.42 -15.63 -29.11
N LEU A 409 8.60 -16.52 -29.64
CA LEU A 409 7.40 -17.01 -28.94
C LEU A 409 7.65 -18.20 -28.01
N GLN A 410 8.92 -18.50 -27.74
CA GLN A 410 9.31 -19.51 -26.76
C GLN A 410 8.84 -19.09 -25.37
N GLU A 411 8.11 -19.98 -24.71
CA GLU A 411 7.61 -19.78 -23.36
C GLU A 411 8.72 -20.00 -22.33
N HIS A 412 8.70 -19.16 -21.31
CA HIS A 412 9.64 -19.16 -20.20
C HIS A 412 8.92 -19.08 -18.86
N GLN A 413 9.61 -19.53 -17.81
CA GLN A 413 9.21 -19.29 -16.42
C GLN A 413 9.96 -18.09 -15.86
N LEU A 414 9.42 -17.47 -14.79
CA LEU A 414 10.09 -16.34 -14.14
C LEU A 414 11.53 -16.70 -13.70
N GLN A 415 11.75 -17.92 -13.23
CA GLN A 415 13.05 -18.38 -12.74
C GLN A 415 14.09 -18.54 -13.86
N ASP A 416 13.68 -18.65 -15.13
CA ASP A 416 14.60 -18.71 -16.28
C ASP A 416 15.41 -17.41 -16.44
N PHE A 417 14.96 -16.32 -15.82
CA PHE A 417 15.63 -15.03 -15.83
C PHE A 417 16.60 -14.82 -14.65
N SER A 418 16.77 -15.79 -13.75
CA SER A 418 17.52 -15.63 -12.50
C SER A 418 19.00 -15.23 -12.72
N GLU A 419 19.70 -15.93 -13.60
CA GLU A 419 21.11 -15.65 -13.92
C GLU A 419 21.27 -14.24 -14.52
N VAL A 420 20.43 -13.91 -15.51
CA VAL A 420 20.49 -12.61 -16.16
C VAL A 420 20.02 -11.48 -15.24
N CYS A 421 19.09 -11.74 -14.32
CA CYS A 421 18.70 -10.79 -13.27
C CYS A 421 19.88 -10.51 -12.33
N SER A 422 20.60 -11.55 -11.89
CA SER A 422 21.81 -11.42 -11.08
C SER A 422 22.88 -10.56 -11.78
N TRP A 423 23.15 -10.85 -13.06
CA TRP A 423 24.06 -10.03 -13.86
C TRP A 423 23.54 -8.59 -14.03
N THR A 424 22.25 -8.41 -14.30
CA THR A 424 21.64 -7.09 -14.53
C THR A 424 21.81 -6.17 -13.33
N GLN A 425 21.58 -6.69 -12.12
CA GLN A 425 21.64 -5.88 -10.90
C GLN A 425 23.06 -5.67 -10.34
N ARG A 426 24.07 -6.40 -10.85
CA ARG A 426 25.46 -6.34 -10.36
C ARG A 426 26.43 -5.74 -11.37
N GLU A 427 26.26 -6.07 -12.65
CA GLU A 427 27.26 -5.83 -13.69
C GLU A 427 26.75 -4.91 -14.82
N SER A 428 25.44 -4.78 -15.02
CA SER A 428 24.90 -3.98 -16.13
C SER A 428 25.15 -2.49 -15.95
N PRO A 429 25.94 -1.83 -16.82
CA PRO A 429 26.25 -0.40 -16.68
C PRO A 429 25.00 0.49 -16.72
N PHE A 430 23.94 0.05 -17.42
CA PHE A 430 22.68 0.78 -17.51
C PHE A 430 21.94 0.81 -16.16
N PHE A 431 21.92 -0.31 -15.44
CA PHE A 431 21.18 -0.43 -14.18
C PHE A 431 22.01 0.02 -12.97
N ILE A 432 23.31 -0.25 -12.93
CA ILE A 432 24.18 0.09 -11.78
C ILE A 432 24.79 1.50 -11.87
N GLY A 433 24.72 2.14 -13.04
CA GLY A 433 25.39 3.40 -13.32
C GLY A 433 24.77 4.59 -12.58
N ARG A 434 23.43 4.68 -12.54
CA ARG A 434 22.70 5.76 -11.86
C ARG A 434 21.27 5.34 -11.47
N PRO A 435 20.72 5.90 -10.38
CA PRO A 435 19.33 5.66 -10.01
C PRO A 435 18.39 6.38 -10.98
N TRP A 436 17.30 5.73 -11.34
CA TRP A 436 16.24 6.30 -12.15
C TRP A 436 14.88 5.69 -11.79
N CYS A 437 13.84 6.45 -12.08
CA CYS A 437 12.45 6.06 -11.90
C CYS A 437 11.62 6.75 -12.99
N VAL A 438 10.85 5.98 -13.75
CA VAL A 438 10.05 6.44 -14.88
C VAL A 438 8.59 6.11 -14.60
N ARG A 439 7.70 7.08 -14.80
CA ARG A 439 6.25 6.87 -14.70
C ARG A 439 5.56 7.50 -15.91
N HIS A 440 4.57 6.80 -16.46
CA HIS A 440 3.73 7.35 -17.51
C HIS A 440 2.76 8.38 -16.96
N LEU A 441 2.48 9.38 -17.78
CA LEU A 441 1.44 10.37 -17.63
C LEU A 441 0.42 10.16 -18.77
N ALA A 442 -0.77 10.76 -18.62
CA ALA A 442 -1.80 10.71 -19.66
C ALA A 442 -1.29 11.23 -21.02
N ASP A 443 -0.41 12.21 -20.99
CA ASP A 443 0.14 12.97 -22.12
C ASP A 443 1.68 12.85 -22.25
N GLY A 444 2.32 11.92 -21.54
CA GLY A 444 3.76 11.73 -21.65
C GLY A 444 4.41 10.96 -20.50
N LEU A 445 5.56 11.42 -20.04
CA LEU A 445 6.43 10.72 -19.11
C LEU A 445 7.04 11.69 -18.10
N ILE A 446 7.26 11.19 -16.89
CA ILE A 446 8.13 11.83 -15.91
C ILE A 446 9.23 10.86 -15.50
N THR A 447 10.46 11.33 -15.50
CA THR A 447 11.67 10.54 -15.25
C THR A 447 12.55 11.23 -14.23
N TYR A 448 12.72 10.60 -13.08
CA TYR A 448 13.84 10.88 -12.19
C TYR A 448 15.07 10.13 -12.71
N MET A 449 16.22 10.80 -12.79
CA MET A 449 17.50 10.17 -13.14
C MET A 449 18.69 10.93 -12.53
N GLY A 450 19.44 10.29 -11.63
CA GLY A 450 20.59 10.88 -10.96
C GLY A 450 20.21 12.14 -10.16
N ARG A 451 20.63 13.32 -10.66
CA ARG A 451 20.29 14.64 -10.09
C ARG A 451 19.32 15.43 -10.96
N LYS A 452 18.49 14.75 -11.77
CA LYS A 452 17.57 15.39 -12.71
C LYS A 452 16.17 14.84 -12.57
N LEU A 453 15.19 15.73 -12.62
CA LEU A 453 13.80 15.41 -12.91
C LEU A 453 13.49 15.90 -14.32
N ILE A 454 13.05 14.99 -15.17
CA ILE A 454 12.80 15.21 -16.58
C ILE A 454 11.32 14.97 -16.84
N THR A 455 10.63 15.95 -17.42
CA THR A 455 9.25 15.78 -17.88
C THR A 455 9.21 15.88 -19.40
N THR A 456 8.67 14.85 -20.04
CA THR A 456 8.47 14.78 -21.49
C THR A 456 6.96 14.78 -21.75
N ARG A 457 6.45 15.76 -22.49
CA ARG A 457 5.03 15.85 -22.88
C ARG A 457 4.93 15.72 -24.39
N TYR A 458 4.07 14.83 -24.86
CA TYR A 458 3.85 14.58 -26.28
C TYR A 458 2.55 15.24 -26.72
N TYR A 459 2.61 16.04 -27.78
CA TYR A 459 1.47 16.66 -28.44
C TYR A 459 1.33 16.06 -29.85
N GLU A 460 0.30 16.46 -30.58
CA GLU A 460 0.04 15.92 -31.93
C GLU A 460 1.19 16.19 -32.91
N THR A 461 1.85 17.35 -32.81
CA THR A 461 2.83 17.83 -33.80
C THR A 461 4.23 18.07 -33.26
N HIS A 462 4.39 18.16 -31.95
CA HIS A 462 5.66 18.38 -31.27
C HIS A 462 5.68 17.69 -29.91
N LEU A 463 6.85 17.67 -29.26
CA LEU A 463 6.98 17.27 -27.87
C LEU A 463 7.81 18.31 -27.12
N THR A 464 7.53 18.49 -25.84
CA THR A 464 8.31 19.38 -24.97
C THR A 464 9.05 18.58 -23.91
N LYS A 465 10.29 18.98 -23.63
CA LYS A 465 11.10 18.40 -22.57
C LYS A 465 11.53 19.49 -21.59
N THR A 466 11.24 19.30 -20.31
CA THR A 466 11.75 20.14 -19.23
C THR A 466 12.65 19.33 -18.33
N THR A 467 13.76 19.94 -17.90
CA THR A 467 14.73 19.32 -16.98
C THR A 467 14.90 20.24 -15.78
N THR A 468 14.65 19.71 -14.59
CA THR A 468 14.92 20.36 -13.31
C THR A 468 16.12 19.68 -12.66
N VAL A 469 17.13 20.45 -12.26
CA VAL A 469 18.27 19.94 -11.50
C VAL A 469 17.88 19.82 -10.03
N LEU A 470 18.23 18.70 -9.40
CA LEU A 470 18.00 18.40 -8.00
C LEU A 470 19.31 18.62 -7.23
N ASP A 471 19.34 19.66 -6.41
CA ASP A 471 20.54 20.16 -5.73
C ASP A 471 20.97 19.32 -4.54
N SER A 472 20.07 18.52 -3.97
CA SER A 472 20.28 17.77 -2.73
C SER A 472 19.63 16.38 -2.77
N ASP A 473 20.06 15.49 -1.88
CA ASP A 473 19.43 14.17 -1.73
C ASP A 473 18.01 14.30 -1.14
N ASP A 474 17.76 15.31 -0.31
CA ASP A 474 16.42 15.62 0.20
C ASP A 474 15.46 16.03 -0.92
N ALA A 475 15.92 16.82 -1.90
CA ALA A 475 15.13 17.15 -3.09
C ALA A 475 14.77 15.90 -3.91
N ILE A 476 15.67 14.91 -3.95
CA ILE A 476 15.40 13.62 -4.62
C ILE A 476 14.32 12.85 -3.86
N LEU A 477 14.46 12.72 -2.54
CA LEU A 477 13.47 12.01 -1.72
C LEU A 477 12.09 12.68 -1.78
N ALA A 478 12.04 14.02 -1.78
CA ALA A 478 10.81 14.78 -1.96
C ALA A 478 10.16 14.47 -3.31
N ILE A 479 10.92 14.50 -4.41
CA ILE A 479 10.39 14.17 -5.75
C ILE A 479 9.93 12.71 -5.84
N LEU A 480 10.68 11.76 -5.28
CA LEU A 480 10.27 10.35 -5.24
C LEU A 480 8.90 10.20 -4.55
N TRP A 481 8.66 10.91 -3.45
CA TRP A 481 7.37 10.91 -2.77
C TRP A 481 6.28 11.67 -3.54
N ASP A 482 6.52 12.93 -3.88
CA ASP A 482 5.50 13.82 -4.44
C ASP A 482 5.07 13.42 -5.84
N THR A 483 6.01 12.90 -6.64
CA THR A 483 5.81 12.62 -8.07
C THR A 483 5.58 11.15 -8.36
N PHE A 484 6.31 10.27 -7.66
CA PHE A 484 6.29 8.83 -7.91
C PHE A 484 5.59 8.03 -6.80
N ARG A 485 5.22 8.67 -5.69
CA ARG A 485 4.64 8.03 -4.50
C ARG A 485 5.53 6.93 -3.92
N ILE A 486 6.84 7.08 -4.11
CA ILE A 486 7.86 6.14 -3.63
C ILE A 486 8.41 6.65 -2.30
N LYS A 487 8.34 5.79 -1.28
CA LYS A 487 9.08 5.92 -0.04
C LYS A 487 10.19 4.87 -0.02
N LEU A 488 11.43 5.29 0.22
CA LEU A 488 12.57 4.38 0.36
C LEU A 488 12.78 4.02 1.84
N GLU A 489 13.10 2.75 2.10
CA GLU A 489 13.39 2.24 3.45
C GLU A 489 14.89 2.32 3.78
N LYS A 490 15.73 2.34 2.74
CA LYS A 490 17.19 2.44 2.83
C LYS A 490 17.69 3.69 2.12
N HIS A 491 18.88 4.14 2.52
CA HIS A 491 19.54 5.28 1.90
C HIS A 491 19.80 5.04 0.40
N LEU A 492 19.47 6.03 -0.43
CA LEU A 492 19.70 5.98 -1.87
C LEU A 492 21.10 6.52 -2.18
N THR A 493 21.94 5.69 -2.80
CA THR A 493 23.26 6.14 -3.25
C THR A 493 23.15 6.77 -4.65
N VAL A 494 23.37 8.08 -4.74
CA VAL A 494 23.38 8.78 -6.03
C VAL A 494 24.83 8.96 -6.48
N LYS A 495 25.27 8.16 -7.45
CA LYS A 495 26.58 8.35 -8.08
C LYS A 495 26.54 9.61 -8.96
N GLY A 496 27.55 10.47 -8.82
CA GLY A 496 27.70 11.74 -9.53
C GLY A 496 27.89 11.63 -11.03
#